data_AF-A0A168MH77-F1
#
_entry.id   AF-A0A168MH77-F1
#
_cell.length_a   1.000
_cell.length_b   1.000
_cell.length_c   1.000
_cell.angle_alpha   90.00
_cell.angle_beta   90.00
_cell.angle_gamma   90.00
#
_symmetry.space_group_name_H-M   'P 1'
#
loop_
_entity.id
_entity.type
_entity.pdbx_description
1 polymer ?
#
loop_
_entity_poly.entity_id
_entity_poly.type
_entity_poly.pdbx_seq_one_letter_code
_entity_poly.pdbx_strand_id
1 'polypeptide(L)'
;MSEEQQSEKTIKKRKFVTKYSRPIEFVASEPSFKKQKAADKAVNTSNKSNGDKVASFYRSIIASPSIAAPVSSSTTGKSREKEPEANQKPTEETIKCESCDMTISKSDYKRHIQGTAHMVSNQAMYPPTPDILTLNGSNVGFRMLQSQGWQYEQGLGPDSQGRRHPIATVLKQDRLGIGHQDTGRKVVTHRYKEIEKRAIERQRMLVQNQKDPGKEIARQSKAESKKRVAILRYMKE
;
A
#
# COMPACT_ATOMS: atom_id res chain seq x y z
N MET A 1 23.04 -5.39 -72.56
CA MET A 1 22.74 -3.96 -72.78
C MET A 1 21.27 -3.81 -72.46
N SER A 2 20.81 -3.17 -71.39
CA SER A 2 21.41 -2.08 -70.63
C SER A 2 20.83 -2.09 -69.20
N GLU A 3 21.66 -1.68 -68.25
CA GLU A 3 21.37 -1.51 -66.84
C GLU A 3 20.46 -0.29 -66.62
N GLU A 4 19.43 -0.43 -65.78
CA GLU A 4 18.66 0.71 -65.27
C GLU A 4 18.75 0.75 -63.76
N GLN A 5 19.44 1.78 -63.27
CA GLN A 5 19.93 1.96 -61.92
C GLN A 5 18.81 2.36 -60.95
N GLN A 6 18.61 1.60 -59.88
CA GLN A 6 17.81 2.03 -58.73
C GLN A 6 18.66 2.94 -57.83
N SER A 7 18.24 4.19 -57.69
CA SER A 7 18.87 5.18 -56.80
C SER A 7 18.42 4.96 -55.34
N GLU A 8 19.30 4.42 -54.50
CA GLU A 8 19.10 4.38 -53.05
C GLU A 8 19.31 5.76 -52.43
N LYS A 9 18.23 6.38 -51.93
CA LYS A 9 18.30 7.62 -51.15
C LYS A 9 18.72 7.32 -49.71
N THR A 10 20.00 7.48 -49.41
CA THR A 10 20.50 7.41 -48.02
C THR A 10 19.99 8.59 -47.18
N ILE A 11 19.11 8.33 -46.21
CA ILE A 11 18.65 9.34 -45.24
C ILE A 11 19.74 9.54 -44.18
N LYS A 12 20.51 10.63 -44.29
CA LYS A 12 21.48 11.02 -43.26
C LYS A 12 20.74 11.52 -42.01
N LYS A 13 20.65 10.69 -40.97
CA LYS A 13 20.17 11.10 -39.64
C LYS A 13 21.13 12.13 -39.04
N ARG A 14 20.69 13.39 -38.93
CA ARG A 14 21.44 14.44 -38.24
C ARG A 14 21.45 14.14 -36.73
N LYS A 15 22.63 13.89 -36.16
CA LYS A 15 22.80 13.72 -34.72
C LYS A 15 22.76 15.10 -34.06
N PHE A 16 21.71 15.36 -33.28
CA PHE A 16 21.58 16.56 -32.47
C PHE A 16 22.42 16.37 -31.20
N VAL A 17 23.66 16.87 -31.19
CA VAL A 17 24.56 16.78 -30.04
C VAL A 17 24.49 18.09 -29.26
N THR A 18 23.80 18.07 -28.13
CA THR A 18 23.89 19.16 -27.14
C THR A 18 25.19 19.00 -26.35
N LYS A 19 25.82 20.13 -26.00
CA LYS A 19 27.20 20.23 -25.50
C LYS A 19 27.47 19.55 -24.13
N TYR A 20 26.47 18.87 -23.56
CA TYR A 20 26.53 18.27 -22.21
C TYR A 20 26.06 16.81 -22.14
N SER A 21 25.81 16.13 -23.27
CA SER A 21 25.49 14.70 -23.26
C SER A 21 26.72 13.88 -23.65
N ARG A 22 27.46 13.37 -22.65
CA ARG A 22 28.37 12.25 -22.89
C ARG A 22 27.52 10.98 -23.02
N PRO A 23 27.69 10.15 -24.06
CA PRO A 23 26.99 8.88 -24.15
C PRO A 23 27.42 7.98 -22.99
N ILE A 24 26.45 7.43 -22.26
CA ILE A 24 26.68 6.45 -21.20
C ILE A 24 26.97 5.12 -21.90
N GLU A 25 28.19 4.60 -21.79
CA GLU A 25 28.50 3.24 -22.20
C GLU A 25 28.00 2.28 -21.13
N PHE A 26 27.04 1.43 -21.49
CA PHE A 26 26.58 0.35 -20.63
C PHE A 26 27.63 -0.77 -20.64
N VAL A 27 28.33 -0.93 -19.52
CA VAL A 27 29.20 -2.09 -19.28
C VAL A 27 28.31 -3.28 -18.90
N ALA A 28 28.34 -4.34 -19.70
CA ALA A 28 27.65 -5.58 -19.37
C ALA A 28 28.30 -6.21 -18.13
N SER A 29 27.50 -6.61 -17.14
CA SER A 29 28.00 -7.33 -15.97
C SER A 29 28.46 -8.72 -16.38
N GLU A 30 29.75 -9.02 -16.22
CA GLU A 30 30.25 -10.39 -16.40
C GLU A 30 29.60 -11.33 -15.37
N PRO A 31 29.15 -12.54 -15.78
CA PRO A 31 28.55 -13.51 -14.88
C PRO A 31 29.64 -14.22 -14.05
N SER A 32 30.19 -13.53 -13.05
CA SER A 32 31.11 -14.11 -12.08
C SER A 32 30.37 -14.74 -10.90
N PHE A 33 29.58 -15.79 -11.13
CA PHE A 33 29.27 -16.78 -10.08
C PHE A 33 29.09 -18.17 -10.71
N LYS A 34 30.15 -18.97 -10.65
CA LYS A 34 30.11 -20.41 -10.92
C LYS A 34 29.13 -21.05 -9.93
N LYS A 35 27.95 -21.40 -10.42
CA LYS A 35 27.00 -22.27 -9.72
C LYS A 35 27.60 -23.67 -9.69
N GLN A 36 28.25 -24.03 -8.58
CA GLN A 36 28.70 -25.40 -8.37
C GLN A 36 27.46 -26.30 -8.28
N LYS A 37 27.33 -27.16 -9.29
CA LYS A 37 26.37 -28.25 -9.37
C LYS A 37 26.85 -29.33 -8.39
N ALA A 38 26.26 -29.38 -7.20
CA ALA A 38 26.45 -30.51 -6.30
C ALA A 38 25.65 -31.69 -6.84
N ALA A 39 26.38 -32.69 -7.32
CA ALA A 39 25.87 -33.99 -7.72
C ALA A 39 25.35 -34.77 -6.51
N ASP A 40 24.38 -35.65 -6.79
CA ASP A 40 23.76 -36.58 -5.86
C ASP A 40 24.77 -37.40 -5.08
N LYS A 41 24.69 -37.35 -3.74
CA LYS A 41 25.18 -38.41 -2.86
C LYS A 41 24.17 -38.67 -1.75
N ALA A 42 23.53 -39.83 -1.82
CA ALA A 42 22.83 -40.45 -0.71
C ALA A 42 23.82 -40.71 0.43
N VAL A 43 23.59 -40.09 1.59
CA VAL A 43 24.27 -40.43 2.85
C VAL A 43 23.22 -40.51 3.95
N ASN A 44 22.95 -41.74 4.37
CA ASN A 44 22.28 -42.04 5.63
C ASN A 44 23.21 -41.64 6.79
N THR A 45 22.83 -40.64 7.60
CA THR A 45 22.50 -40.77 9.04
C THR A 45 22.51 -39.41 9.77
N SER A 46 21.37 -39.15 10.42
CA SER A 46 21.25 -38.58 11.77
C SER A 46 21.81 -37.20 12.13
N ASN A 47 21.77 -36.22 11.23
CA ASN A 47 21.76 -34.82 11.67
C ASN A 47 20.38 -34.23 11.41
N LYS A 48 19.51 -34.30 12.44
CA LYS A 48 18.20 -33.63 12.43
C LYS A 48 18.44 -32.16 12.14
N SER A 49 18.14 -31.75 10.91
CA SER A 49 18.21 -30.35 10.52
C SER A 49 17.26 -29.55 11.43
N ASN A 50 17.53 -28.26 11.62
CA ASN A 50 16.59 -27.42 12.36
C ASN A 50 15.18 -27.49 11.73
N GLY A 51 15.11 -27.69 10.40
CA GLY A 51 13.87 -27.96 9.68
C GLY A 51 13.16 -29.24 10.15
N ASP A 52 13.87 -30.35 10.33
CA ASP A 52 13.29 -31.61 10.81
C ASP A 52 12.81 -31.51 12.26
N LYS A 53 13.53 -30.78 13.11
CA LYS A 53 13.10 -30.51 14.49
C LYS A 53 11.81 -29.71 14.52
N VAL A 54 11.75 -28.63 13.75
CA VAL A 54 10.54 -27.79 13.60
C VAL A 54 9.39 -28.59 13.02
N ALA A 55 9.63 -29.41 11.99
CA ALA A 55 8.61 -30.28 11.39
C ALA A 55 8.09 -31.33 12.38
N SER A 56 8.96 -31.94 13.18
CA SER A 56 8.54 -32.90 14.22
C SER A 56 7.73 -32.24 15.34
N PHE A 57 8.04 -30.99 15.71
CA PHE A 57 7.28 -30.21 16.68
C PHE A 57 5.86 -29.90 16.17
N TYR A 58 5.72 -29.37 14.95
CA TYR A 58 4.39 -29.12 14.38
C TYR A 58 3.59 -30.41 14.16
N ARG A 59 4.25 -31.50 13.74
CA ARG A 59 3.60 -32.82 13.66
C ARG A 59 3.11 -33.30 15.02
N SER A 60 3.86 -33.06 16.10
CA SER A 60 3.44 -33.45 17.45
C SER A 60 2.20 -32.69 17.93
N ILE A 61 2.09 -31.40 17.61
CA ILE A 61 0.93 -30.56 17.95
C ILE A 61 -0.34 -31.06 17.24
N ILE A 62 -0.21 -31.45 15.96
CA ILE A 62 -1.34 -31.91 15.14
C ILE A 62 -1.69 -33.37 15.46
N ALA A 63 -0.69 -34.21 15.79
CA ALA A 63 -0.88 -35.62 16.08
C ALA A 63 -1.30 -35.92 17.53
N SER A 64 -1.13 -34.98 18.47
CA SER A 64 -1.71 -35.11 19.80
C SER A 64 -3.20 -34.69 19.76
N PRO A 65 -4.16 -35.61 19.97
CA PRO A 65 -5.58 -35.27 19.97
C PRO A 65 -6.03 -34.52 21.25
N SER A 66 -5.09 -33.99 22.05
CA SER A 66 -5.36 -33.45 23.40
C SER A 66 -5.61 -31.93 23.46
N ILE A 67 -5.85 -31.26 22.33
CA ILE A 67 -6.27 -29.83 22.31
C ILE A 67 -7.79 -29.69 22.11
N ALA A 68 -8.52 -30.81 21.96
CA ALA A 68 -9.99 -30.82 21.92
C ALA A 68 -10.68 -30.89 23.31
N ALA A 69 -9.95 -30.68 24.42
CA ALA A 69 -10.55 -30.54 25.75
C ALA A 69 -9.89 -29.36 26.51
N PRO A 70 -10.69 -28.52 27.20
CA PRO A 70 -10.16 -27.36 27.93
C PRO A 70 -9.44 -27.82 29.20
N VAL A 71 -8.14 -27.59 29.29
CA VAL A 71 -7.37 -27.75 30.54
C VAL A 71 -7.12 -26.37 31.12
N SER A 72 -8.00 -25.97 32.04
CA SER A 72 -7.59 -25.15 33.16
C SER A 72 -6.74 -26.01 34.10
N SER A 73 -5.59 -25.50 34.57
CA SER A 73 -5.31 -25.29 36.00
C SER A 73 -3.82 -25.32 36.35
N SER A 74 -3.35 -24.31 37.08
CA SER A 74 -2.37 -24.52 38.15
C SER A 74 -2.49 -23.43 39.22
N THR A 75 -3.27 -23.68 40.28
CA THR A 75 -2.92 -23.29 41.66
C THR A 75 -3.52 -24.30 42.65
N THR A 76 -2.72 -24.59 43.67
CA THR A 76 -2.75 -25.64 44.69
C THR A 76 -3.95 -25.68 45.64
N GLY A 77 -4.61 -26.85 45.72
CA GLY A 77 -4.96 -27.65 46.93
C GLY A 77 -5.88 -27.09 48.03
N LYS A 78 -7.04 -27.76 48.28
CA LYS A 78 -7.33 -28.61 49.47
C LYS A 78 -8.80 -29.13 49.53
N SER A 79 -8.93 -30.45 49.74
CA SER A 79 -10.04 -31.26 50.32
C SER A 79 -11.46 -31.27 49.70
N ARG A 80 -11.93 -32.44 49.24
CA ARG A 80 -12.68 -33.48 50.01
C ARG A 80 -13.59 -34.29 49.07
N GLU A 81 -13.50 -35.60 49.16
CA GLU A 81 -14.24 -36.60 48.37
C GLU A 81 -15.75 -36.60 48.70
N LYS A 82 -16.58 -36.63 47.64
CA LYS A 82 -17.87 -37.34 47.60
C LYS A 82 -18.42 -37.40 46.17
N GLU A 83 -18.38 -38.59 45.57
CA GLU A 83 -19.39 -39.10 44.63
C GLU A 83 -20.42 -39.91 45.46
N PRO A 84 -21.64 -40.22 44.99
CA PRO A 84 -22.08 -40.20 43.59
C PRO A 84 -23.42 -39.46 43.38
N GLU A 85 -23.67 -38.95 42.17
CA GLU A 85 -25.02 -38.97 41.59
C GLU A 85 -25.02 -38.55 40.11
N ALA A 86 -25.60 -39.43 39.28
CA ALA A 86 -25.76 -39.28 37.85
C ALA A 86 -26.56 -37.99 37.53
N ASN A 87 -25.88 -36.97 37.00
CA ASN A 87 -26.55 -35.78 36.48
C ASN A 87 -26.36 -35.69 34.96
N GLN A 88 -27.49 -35.53 34.29
CA GLN A 88 -27.72 -35.80 32.88
C GLN A 88 -26.90 -34.82 32.03
N LYS A 89 -26.10 -35.35 31.09
CA LYS A 89 -25.44 -34.55 30.05
C LYS A 89 -26.50 -33.76 29.28
N PRO A 90 -26.35 -32.44 29.10
CA PRO A 90 -27.21 -31.71 28.17
C PRO A 90 -26.99 -32.32 26.78
N THR A 91 -28.08 -32.66 26.10
CA THR A 91 -28.08 -33.06 24.70
C THR A 91 -27.46 -31.95 23.86
N GLU A 92 -26.20 -32.10 23.48
CA GLU A 92 -25.49 -31.15 22.64
C GLU A 92 -26.08 -31.19 21.23
N GLU A 93 -26.92 -30.20 20.91
CA GLU A 93 -27.48 -30.04 19.57
C GLU A 93 -26.34 -29.70 18.58
N THR A 94 -26.04 -30.63 17.67
CA THR A 94 -25.02 -30.48 16.61
C THR A 94 -25.67 -30.07 15.28
N ILE A 95 -25.06 -29.11 14.58
CA ILE A 95 -25.49 -28.59 13.28
C ILE A 95 -24.42 -28.93 12.24
N LYS A 96 -24.83 -29.40 11.04
CA LYS A 96 -23.93 -29.64 9.90
C LYS A 96 -23.75 -28.35 9.10
N CYS A 97 -22.51 -27.97 8.80
CA CYS A 97 -22.21 -26.87 7.89
C CYS A 97 -22.13 -27.35 6.44
N GLU A 98 -22.84 -26.69 5.52
CA GLU A 98 -22.91 -27.04 4.10
C GLU A 98 -21.65 -26.69 3.30
N SER A 99 -20.89 -25.66 3.70
CA SER A 99 -19.68 -25.23 2.97
C SER A 99 -18.41 -25.94 3.43
N CYS A 100 -18.45 -26.62 4.58
CA CYS A 100 -17.30 -27.28 5.19
C CYS A 100 -17.55 -28.78 5.45
N ASP A 101 -18.77 -29.27 5.23
CA ASP A 101 -19.21 -30.65 5.49
C ASP A 101 -18.84 -31.20 6.88
N MET A 102 -18.71 -30.32 7.87
CA MET A 102 -18.30 -30.67 9.23
C MET A 102 -19.47 -30.53 10.20
N THR A 103 -19.59 -31.45 11.15
CA THR A 103 -20.58 -31.42 12.23
C THR A 103 -20.03 -30.62 13.40
N ILE A 104 -20.72 -29.54 13.76
CA ILE A 104 -20.25 -28.55 14.74
C ILE A 104 -21.32 -28.35 15.79
N SER A 105 -20.92 -28.10 17.03
CA SER A 105 -21.85 -27.76 18.11
C SER A 105 -22.60 -26.45 17.80
N LYS A 106 -23.85 -26.32 18.23
CA LYS A 106 -24.65 -25.09 18.04
C LYS A 106 -24.02 -23.86 18.70
N SER A 107 -23.25 -24.04 19.78
CA SER A 107 -22.48 -22.97 20.42
C SER A 107 -21.33 -22.45 19.53
N ASP A 108 -20.62 -23.35 18.85
CA ASP A 108 -19.44 -23.00 18.05
C ASP A 108 -19.76 -22.70 16.59
N TYR A 109 -21.00 -22.88 16.14
CA TYR A 109 -21.42 -22.60 14.77
C TYR A 109 -21.10 -21.16 14.33
N LYS A 110 -21.30 -20.16 15.21
CA LYS A 110 -20.95 -18.76 14.91
C LYS A 110 -19.44 -18.55 14.76
N ARG A 111 -18.65 -19.16 15.66
CA ARG A 111 -17.19 -19.11 15.62
C ARG A 111 -16.64 -19.82 14.38
N HIS A 112 -17.29 -20.89 13.96
CA HIS A 112 -16.97 -21.59 12.72
C HIS A 112 -17.18 -20.71 11.49
N ILE A 113 -18.38 -20.11 11.32
CA ILE A 113 -18.68 -19.26 10.14
C ILE A 113 -17.74 -18.05 10.06
N GLN A 114 -17.45 -17.42 11.20
CA GLN A 114 -16.54 -16.28 11.28
C GLN A 114 -15.06 -16.69 11.24
N GLY A 115 -14.77 -17.98 11.26
CA GLY A 115 -13.41 -18.50 11.15
C GLY A 115 -12.84 -18.18 9.78
N THR A 116 -11.56 -17.78 9.75
CA THR A 116 -10.86 -17.46 8.50
C THR A 116 -10.87 -18.63 7.52
N ALA A 117 -10.79 -19.87 8.00
CA ALA A 117 -10.90 -21.07 7.18
C ALA A 117 -12.26 -21.19 6.47
N HIS A 118 -13.36 -20.93 7.18
CA HIS A 118 -14.70 -20.95 6.61
C HIS A 118 -14.88 -19.81 5.60
N MET A 119 -14.47 -18.58 5.95
CA MET A 119 -14.56 -17.42 5.05
C MET A 119 -13.75 -17.60 3.76
N VAL A 120 -12.58 -18.23 3.82
CA VAL A 120 -11.75 -18.53 2.64
C VAL A 120 -12.38 -19.62 1.78
N SER A 121 -12.91 -20.69 2.39
CA SER A 121 -13.65 -21.73 1.66
C SER A 121 -14.89 -21.16 0.95
N ASN A 122 -15.59 -20.23 1.61
CA ASN A 122 -16.76 -19.52 1.08
C ASN A 122 -16.42 -18.25 0.27
N GLN A 123 -15.20 -18.11 -0.28
CA GLN A 123 -14.81 -16.93 -1.08
C GLN A 123 -15.71 -16.66 -2.29
N ALA A 124 -16.49 -17.65 -2.74
CA ALA A 124 -17.52 -17.44 -3.77
C ALA A 124 -18.73 -16.61 -3.29
N MET A 125 -18.95 -16.49 -1.98
CA MET A 125 -20.14 -15.83 -1.41
C MET A 125 -19.89 -14.37 -0.97
N TYR A 126 -18.64 -13.97 -0.77
CA TYR A 126 -18.33 -12.58 -0.47
C TYR A 126 -18.17 -11.79 -1.77
N PRO A 127 -18.87 -10.65 -1.92
CA PRO A 127 -18.73 -9.83 -3.11
C PRO A 127 -17.25 -9.45 -3.27
N PRO A 128 -16.71 -9.45 -4.49
CA PRO A 128 -15.36 -8.98 -4.74
C PRO A 128 -15.20 -7.59 -4.11
N THR A 129 -13.99 -7.30 -3.61
CA THR A 129 -13.67 -6.01 -2.99
C THR A 129 -14.25 -4.88 -3.83
N PRO A 130 -15.01 -3.94 -3.23
CA PRO A 130 -15.73 -2.93 -3.99
C PRO A 130 -14.77 -2.17 -4.88
N ASP A 131 -15.08 -2.09 -6.18
CA ASP A 131 -14.26 -1.36 -7.13
C ASP A 131 -14.18 0.11 -6.71
N ILE A 132 -12.95 0.62 -6.58
CA ILE A 132 -12.67 2.01 -6.24
C ILE A 132 -13.20 2.99 -7.32
N LEU A 133 -13.49 2.51 -8.53
CA LEU A 133 -13.98 3.30 -9.66
C LEU A 133 -15.50 3.31 -9.75
N THR A 134 -16.23 3.79 -8.75
CA THR A 134 -17.69 3.91 -8.89
C THR A 134 -18.06 5.06 -9.83
N LEU A 135 -18.21 4.79 -11.14
CA LEU A 135 -18.78 5.75 -12.08
C LEU A 135 -20.30 5.59 -12.09
N ASN A 136 -21.01 6.63 -11.66
CA ASN A 136 -22.47 6.64 -11.71
C ASN A 136 -22.96 6.80 -13.15
N GLY A 137 -24.04 6.10 -13.50
CA GLY A 137 -24.70 6.20 -14.82
C GLY A 137 -25.19 7.59 -15.22
N SER A 138 -25.33 8.50 -14.26
CA SER A 138 -25.64 9.92 -14.52
C SER A 138 -24.48 10.70 -15.15
N ASN A 139 -23.24 10.17 -15.12
CA ASN A 139 -22.10 10.84 -15.70
C ASN A 139 -22.18 10.77 -17.24
N VAL A 140 -22.16 11.93 -17.90
CA VAL A 140 -22.25 12.04 -19.36
C VAL A 140 -21.11 11.28 -20.05
N GLY A 141 -19.88 11.34 -19.52
CA GLY A 141 -18.74 10.62 -20.06
C GLY A 141 -18.87 9.10 -19.93
N PHE A 142 -19.45 8.62 -18.83
CA PHE A 142 -19.74 7.20 -18.66
C PHE A 142 -20.74 6.70 -19.69
N ARG A 143 -21.85 7.43 -19.88
CA ARG A 143 -22.86 7.11 -20.91
C ARG A 143 -22.28 7.15 -22.31
N MET A 144 -21.40 8.12 -22.60
CA MET A 144 -20.71 8.20 -23.88
C MET A 144 -19.81 6.99 -24.14
N LEU A 145 -19.02 6.58 -23.15
CA LEU A 145 -18.18 5.38 -23.27
C LEU A 145 -19.03 4.12 -23.49
N GLN A 146 -20.10 3.94 -22.69
CA GLN A 146 -21.02 2.81 -22.87
C GLN A 146 -21.66 2.80 -24.26
N SER A 147 -22.05 3.97 -24.79
CA SER A 147 -22.63 4.07 -26.13
C SER A 147 -21.65 3.65 -27.24
N GLN A 148 -20.35 3.75 -26.99
CA GLN A 148 -19.29 3.29 -27.90
C GLN A 148 -18.92 1.81 -27.69
N GLY A 149 -19.69 1.08 -26.88
CA GLY A 149 -19.49 -0.34 -26.62
C GLY A 149 -18.53 -0.66 -25.47
N TRP A 150 -18.01 0.35 -24.76
CA TRP A 150 -17.15 0.11 -23.59
C TRP A 150 -17.95 -0.48 -22.42
N GLN A 151 -17.41 -1.54 -21.81
CA GLN A 151 -17.98 -2.22 -20.66
C GLN A 151 -17.24 -1.80 -19.39
N TYR A 152 -17.97 -1.49 -18.32
CA TYR A 152 -17.40 -1.01 -17.06
C TYR A 152 -16.41 -2.00 -16.41
N GLU A 153 -16.68 -3.30 -16.54
CA GLU A 153 -15.82 -4.35 -15.99
C GLU A 153 -14.54 -4.59 -16.80
N GLN A 154 -14.38 -3.94 -17.96
CA GLN A 154 -13.30 -4.18 -18.89
C GLN A 154 -12.40 -2.96 -19.11
N GLY A 155 -11.17 -3.24 -19.50
CA GLY A 155 -10.23 -2.24 -19.97
C GLY A 155 -10.64 -1.61 -21.29
N LEU A 156 -9.95 -0.53 -21.68
CA LEU A 156 -10.07 0.05 -23.02
C LEU A 156 -9.15 -0.67 -24.02
N GLY A 157 -9.52 -0.67 -25.30
CA GLY A 157 -8.72 -1.27 -26.39
C GLY A 157 -9.41 -2.47 -27.04
N PRO A 158 -8.90 -2.97 -28.18
CA PRO A 158 -9.55 -4.04 -28.95
C PRO A 158 -9.73 -5.35 -28.17
N ASP A 159 -8.74 -5.70 -27.34
CA ASP A 159 -8.75 -6.89 -26.50
C ASP A 159 -8.98 -6.55 -25.02
N SER A 160 -9.54 -5.36 -24.74
CA SER A 160 -9.73 -4.85 -23.38
C SER A 160 -8.45 -4.82 -22.52
N GLN A 161 -7.29 -4.67 -23.18
CA GLN A 161 -5.96 -4.74 -22.58
C GLN A 161 -5.56 -3.48 -21.78
N GLY A 162 -6.28 -2.38 -21.98
CA GLY A 162 -6.05 -1.12 -21.29
C GLY A 162 -6.35 -1.24 -19.80
N ARG A 163 -5.64 -0.49 -18.97
CA ARG A 163 -5.87 -0.56 -17.54
C ARG A 163 -7.21 0.09 -17.18
N ARG A 164 -8.03 -0.60 -16.38
CA ARG A 164 -9.29 -0.06 -15.81
C ARG A 164 -9.04 1.15 -14.93
N HIS A 165 -8.06 1.06 -14.02
CA HIS A 165 -7.84 2.06 -12.99
C HIS A 165 -6.88 3.20 -13.38
N PRO A 166 -7.12 4.44 -12.95
CA PRO A 166 -6.17 5.55 -13.13
C PRO A 166 -4.80 5.28 -12.49
N ILE A 167 -3.72 5.89 -13.01
CA ILE A 167 -2.39 5.74 -12.39
C ILE A 167 -2.42 6.62 -11.14
N ALA A 168 -2.13 6.06 -9.97
CA ALA A 168 -1.85 6.86 -8.79
C ALA A 168 -0.57 7.69 -9.02
N THR A 169 -0.71 9.01 -9.05
CA THR A 169 0.42 9.93 -9.23
C THR A 169 0.85 10.51 -7.88
N VAL A 170 2.16 10.72 -7.73
CA VAL A 170 2.73 11.34 -6.54
C VAL A 170 3.17 12.75 -6.90
N LEU A 171 2.63 13.76 -6.19
CA LEU A 171 3.09 15.12 -6.36
C LEU A 171 4.41 15.34 -5.62
N LYS A 172 5.39 15.88 -6.33
CA LYS A 172 6.60 16.42 -5.73
C LYS A 172 6.33 17.85 -5.23
N GLN A 173 6.54 18.08 -3.94
CA GLN A 173 6.30 19.38 -3.32
C GLN A 173 7.58 20.17 -3.00
N ASP A 174 8.70 19.46 -2.97
CA ASP A 174 10.01 19.97 -2.59
C ASP A 174 10.80 20.48 -3.81
N ARG A 175 11.84 21.26 -3.53
CA ARG A 175 12.79 21.78 -4.52
C ARG A 175 14.08 20.94 -4.60
N LEU A 176 14.17 19.82 -3.88
CA LEU A 176 15.38 19.00 -3.79
C LEU A 176 15.57 18.17 -5.06
N GLY A 177 16.72 17.53 -5.23
CA GLY A 177 16.96 16.60 -6.34
C GLY A 177 16.03 15.37 -6.28
N ILE A 178 15.74 14.75 -7.43
CA ILE A 178 15.05 13.45 -7.45
C ILE A 178 15.98 12.43 -6.76
N GLY A 179 15.44 11.61 -5.86
CA GLY A 179 16.22 10.59 -5.13
C GLY A 179 16.87 11.08 -3.84
N HIS A 180 16.62 12.32 -3.42
CA HIS A 180 17.09 12.81 -2.13
C HIS A 180 16.41 12.05 -0.97
N GLN A 181 17.16 11.69 0.07
CA GLN A 181 16.64 10.84 1.16
C GLN A 181 15.55 11.57 1.97
N ASP A 182 15.70 12.89 2.15
CA ASP A 182 14.73 13.74 2.84
C ASP A 182 13.67 14.33 1.89
N THR A 183 13.19 13.51 0.96
CA THR A 183 11.98 13.87 0.22
C THR A 183 10.81 13.56 1.14
N GLY A 184 10.22 14.58 1.78
CA GLY A 184 9.09 14.44 2.70
C GLY A 184 7.92 13.60 2.15
N ARG A 185 6.87 13.38 2.94
CA ARG A 185 5.81 12.42 2.59
C ARG A 185 5.25 12.64 1.18
N LYS A 186 5.45 11.63 0.34
CA LYS A 186 4.86 11.47 -0.99
C LYS A 186 3.37 11.14 -0.83
N VAL A 187 2.51 12.15 -0.83
CA VAL A 187 1.07 11.98 -0.66
C VAL A 187 0.34 12.31 -1.96
N VAL A 188 -0.63 11.48 -2.35
CA VAL A 188 -1.57 11.74 -3.45
C VAL A 188 -2.57 12.82 -3.00
N THR A 189 -2.16 14.09 -2.92
CA THR A 189 -2.97 15.18 -2.30
C THR A 189 -3.90 15.93 -3.26
N HIS A 190 -4.54 15.28 -4.22
CA HIS A 190 -5.24 16.02 -5.28
C HIS A 190 -6.74 15.79 -5.31
N ARG A 191 -7.40 16.21 -4.22
CA ARG A 191 -8.67 16.91 -4.40
C ARG A 191 -8.34 18.31 -4.92
N TYR A 192 -8.96 18.72 -6.03
CA TYR A 192 -8.80 20.02 -6.69
C TYR A 192 -8.63 21.21 -5.70
N LYS A 193 -9.43 21.22 -4.63
CA LYS A 193 -9.44 22.26 -3.58
C LYS A 193 -8.10 22.46 -2.86
N GLU A 194 -7.32 21.41 -2.64
CA GLU A 194 -6.03 21.51 -1.92
C GLU A 194 -4.92 22.09 -2.81
N ILE A 195 -4.96 21.79 -4.11
CA ILE A 195 -4.07 22.37 -5.10
C ILE A 195 -4.30 23.89 -5.18
N GLU A 196 -5.57 24.27 -5.29
CA GLU A 196 -5.99 25.67 -5.38
C GLU A 196 -5.59 26.46 -4.13
N LYS A 197 -5.85 25.92 -2.93
CA LYS A 197 -5.43 26.54 -1.66
C LYS A 197 -3.91 26.79 -1.60
N ARG A 198 -3.10 25.79 -1.94
CA ARG A 198 -1.63 25.93 -1.95
C ARG A 198 -1.13 26.91 -3.02
N ALA A 199 -1.82 27.02 -4.15
CA ALA A 199 -1.51 28.02 -5.17
C ALA A 199 -1.77 29.44 -4.65
N ILE A 200 -2.95 29.66 -4.04
CA ILE A 200 -3.35 30.95 -3.46
C ILE A 200 -2.39 31.35 -2.32
N GLU A 201 -2.04 30.43 -1.43
CA GLU A 201 -1.14 30.71 -0.31
C GLU A 201 0.27 31.11 -0.78
N ARG A 202 0.81 30.42 -1.80
CA ARG A 202 2.08 30.83 -2.43
C ARG A 202 1.98 32.23 -3.03
N GLN A 203 0.88 32.55 -3.68
CA GLN A 203 0.67 33.86 -4.28
C GLN A 203 0.61 34.97 -3.19
N ARG A 204 -0.05 34.70 -2.06
CA ARG A 204 -0.07 35.62 -0.90
C ARG A 204 1.32 35.86 -0.32
N MET A 205 2.12 34.81 -0.15
CA MET A 205 3.49 34.92 0.39
C MET A 205 4.38 35.78 -0.52
N LEU A 206 4.25 35.63 -1.84
CA LEU A 206 4.99 36.45 -2.80
C LEU A 206 4.60 37.94 -2.71
N VAL A 207 3.31 38.25 -2.55
CA VAL A 207 2.82 39.63 -2.38
C VAL A 207 3.29 40.23 -1.06
N GLN A 208 3.37 39.43 0.00
CA GLN A 208 3.81 39.90 1.31
C GLN A 208 5.31 40.22 1.34
N ASN A 209 6.13 39.44 0.64
CA ASN A 209 7.56 39.70 0.47
C ASN A 209 7.87 40.90 -0.46
N GLN A 210 6.89 41.39 -1.21
CA GLN A 210 7.01 42.59 -2.07
C GLN A 210 6.68 43.90 -1.34
N LYS A 211 6.26 43.87 -0.06
CA LYS A 211 6.04 45.10 0.72
C LYS A 211 7.38 45.65 1.19
N ASP A 212 7.74 46.86 0.75
CA ASP A 212 9.00 47.51 1.14
C ASP A 212 9.12 47.63 2.67
N PRO A 213 10.09 46.95 3.31
CA PRO A 213 10.22 46.95 4.77
C PRO A 213 10.55 48.35 5.32
N GLY A 214 11.11 49.23 4.49
CA GLY A 214 11.46 50.60 4.87
C GLY A 214 10.26 51.44 5.33
N LYS A 215 9.06 51.23 4.77
CA LYS A 215 7.86 52.00 5.15
C LYS A 215 7.39 51.66 6.56
N GLU A 216 7.51 50.40 6.96
CA GLU A 216 7.11 49.93 8.28
C GLU A 216 8.13 50.33 9.35
N ILE A 217 9.43 50.23 9.04
CA ILE A 217 10.53 50.69 9.90
C ILE A 217 10.42 52.20 10.14
N ALA A 218 10.15 53.01 9.11
CA ALA A 218 9.95 54.45 9.25
C ALA A 218 8.74 54.80 10.13
N ARG A 219 7.65 54.02 10.05
CA ARG A 219 6.47 54.19 10.91
C ARG A 219 6.78 53.87 12.37
N GLN A 220 7.52 52.79 12.63
CA GLN A 220 7.93 52.40 13.98
C GLN A 220 8.86 53.45 14.61
N SER A 221 9.87 53.92 13.86
CA SER A 221 10.79 54.98 14.32
C SER A 221 10.05 56.27 14.70
N LYS A 222 9.08 56.72 13.90
CA LYS A 222 8.23 57.89 14.24
C LYS A 222 7.41 57.66 15.51
N ALA A 223 6.81 56.47 15.66
CA ALA A 223 6.02 56.13 16.85
C ALA A 223 6.90 56.11 18.12
N GLU A 224 8.10 55.54 18.02
CA GLU A 224 9.07 55.50 19.11
C GLU A 224 9.55 56.92 19.47
N SER A 225 9.90 57.74 18.48
CA SER A 225 10.27 59.14 18.70
C SER A 225 9.17 59.90 19.42
N LYS A 226 7.91 59.70 19.05
CA LYS A 226 6.76 60.35 19.71
C LYS A 226 6.61 59.90 21.17
N LYS A 227 6.81 58.61 21.45
CA LYS A 227 6.82 58.08 22.82
C LYS A 227 7.95 58.67 23.66
N ARG A 228 9.17 58.75 23.11
CA ARG A 228 10.32 59.37 23.80
C ARG A 228 10.06 60.83 24.15
N VAL A 229 9.49 61.60 23.23
CA VAL A 229 9.11 62.99 23.49
C VAL A 229 8.03 63.10 24.57
N ALA A 230 7.04 62.20 24.57
CA ALA A 230 6.02 62.17 25.62
C ALA A 230 6.60 61.86 27.01
N ILE A 231 7.53 60.90 27.10
CA ILE A 231 8.25 60.57 28.34
C ILE A 231 9.07 61.76 28.82
N LEU A 232 9.82 62.41 27.91
CA LEU A 232 10.61 63.60 28.25
C LEU A 232 9.74 64.77 28.71
N ARG A 233 8.53 64.91 28.18
CA ARG A 233 7.57 65.93 28.63
C ARG A 233 7.06 65.60 30.04
N TYR A 234 6.72 64.34 30.30
CA TYR A 234 6.28 63.88 31.62
C TYR A 234 7.34 64.05 32.72
N MET A 235 8.62 63.86 32.39
CA MET A 235 9.73 64.02 33.34
C MET A 235 10.08 65.48 33.66
N LYS A 236 9.48 66.45 32.95
CA LYS A 236 9.80 67.88 33.05
C LYS A 236 8.70 68.68 33.77
N GLU A 237 7.57 68.06 34.07
CA GLU A 237 6.53 68.51 35.00
C GLU A 237 6.81 67.95 36.40
#